data_AF-A0A1V5KYW8-F1
#
_entry.id   AF-A0A1V5KYW8-F1
#
_cell.length_a   1.000
_cell.length_b   1.000
_cell.length_c   1.000
_cell.angle_alpha   90.00
_cell.angle_beta   90.00
_cell.angle_gamma   90.00
#
_symmetry.space_group_name_H-M   'P 1'
#
loop_
_entity.id
_entity.type
_entity.pdbx_description
1 polymer ?
#
loop_
_entity_poly.entity_id
_entity_poly.type
_entity_poly.pdbx_seq_one_letter_code
_entity_poly.pdbx_strand_id
1 'polypeptide(L)'
;MNEINKQLKDLENQLSKLEERRQKLLLAQQEAEERRAKLDDLIKNSGYPDAKSLVEDLINKFGIRVSGAEAAEKSGRKPRIEMSAQIRDAIRADLAANMKKSKIAKKHFVSYAVVTKVEKGAYNHL
;
A
#
# COMPACT_ATOMS: atom_id res chain seq x y z
N MET A 1 -36.23 -37.75 -25.20
CA MET A 1 -36.62 -37.55 -23.78
C MET A 1 -35.42 -37.47 -22.81
N ASN A 2 -34.19 -37.19 -23.26
CA ASN A 2 -32.99 -37.29 -22.38
C ASN A 2 -32.16 -36.00 -22.20
N GLU A 3 -32.21 -35.04 -23.12
CA GLU A 3 -31.41 -33.80 -23.02
C GLU A 3 -31.96 -32.84 -21.94
N ILE A 4 -33.28 -32.59 -21.97
CA ILE A 4 -33.97 -31.63 -21.09
C ILE A 4 -33.91 -32.08 -19.62
N ASN A 5 -34.11 -33.37 -19.35
CA ASN A 5 -34.00 -33.91 -17.99
C ASN A 5 -32.58 -33.82 -17.44
N LYS A 6 -31.56 -33.94 -18.30
CA LYS A 6 -30.16 -33.76 -17.90
C LYS A 6 -29.86 -32.29 -17.58
N GLN A 7 -30.34 -31.37 -18.41
CA GLN A 7 -30.23 -29.92 -18.16
C GLN A 7 -30.95 -29.49 -16.87
N LEU A 8 -32.13 -30.03 -16.59
CA LEU A 8 -32.85 -29.78 -15.34
C LEU A 8 -32.04 -30.26 -14.12
N LYS A 9 -31.48 -31.47 -14.19
CA LYS A 9 -30.65 -32.02 -13.11
C LYS A 9 -29.35 -31.22 -12.89
N ASP A 10 -28.75 -30.71 -13.97
CA ASP A 10 -27.57 -29.85 -13.88
C ASP A 10 -27.92 -28.49 -13.24
N LEU A 11 -29.09 -27.91 -13.56
CA LEU A 11 -29.59 -26.70 -12.93
C LEU A 11 -29.90 -26.91 -11.43
N GLU A 12 -30.52 -28.02 -11.05
CA GLU A 12 -30.76 -28.37 -9.64
C GLU A 12 -29.45 -28.49 -8.85
N ASN A 13 -28.44 -29.15 -9.43
CA ASN A 13 -27.11 -29.25 -8.82
C ASN A 13 -26.43 -27.87 -8.68
N GLN A 14 -26.62 -26.97 -9.65
CA GLN A 14 -26.11 -25.60 -9.58
C GLN A 14 -26.81 -24.79 -8.49
N LEU A 15 -28.13 -24.93 -8.35
CA LEU A 15 -28.91 -24.28 -7.29
C LEU A 15 -28.46 -24.74 -5.91
N SER A 16 -28.31 -26.05 -5.71
CA SER A 16 -27.81 -26.62 -4.46
C SER A 16 -26.42 -26.08 -4.08
N LYS A 17 -25.49 -26.01 -5.04
CA LYS A 17 -24.16 -25.41 -4.82
C LYS A 17 -24.22 -23.92 -4.51
N LEU A 18 -25.14 -23.18 -5.13
CA LEU A 18 -25.34 -21.76 -4.86
C LEU A 18 -25.91 -21.53 -3.46
N GLU A 19 -26.85 -22.37 -3.01
CA GLU A 19 -27.40 -22.33 -1.66
C GLU A 19 -26.34 -22.62 -0.60
N GLU A 20 -25.52 -23.67 -0.79
CA GLU A 20 -24.38 -23.95 0.10
C GLU A 20 -23.41 -22.77 0.17
N ARG A 21 -23.09 -22.16 -0.98
CA ARG A 21 -22.20 -21.00 -1.04
C ARG A 21 -22.82 -19.80 -0.32
N ARG A 22 -24.12 -19.57 -0.50
CA ARG A 22 -24.86 -18.51 0.20
C ARG A 22 -24.82 -18.71 1.71
N GLN A 23 -25.06 -19.92 2.19
CA GLN A 23 -24.99 -20.23 3.62
C GLN A 23 -23.58 -20.02 4.18
N LYS A 24 -22.54 -20.47 3.47
CA LYS A 24 -21.14 -20.24 3.86
C LYS A 24 -20.78 -18.77 3.94
N LEU A 25 -21.23 -17.97 2.97
CA LEU A 25 -21.01 -16.52 2.97
C LEU A 25 -21.73 -15.83 4.13
N LEU A 26 -22.95 -16.27 4.44
CA LEU A 26 -23.74 -15.74 5.56
C LEU A 26 -23.08 -16.06 6.91
N LEU A 27 -22.59 -17.28 7.09
CA LEU A 27 -21.80 -17.66 8.28
C LEU A 27 -20.51 -16.84 8.38
N ALA A 28 -19.76 -16.69 7.28
CA ALA A 28 -18.54 -15.89 7.27
C ALA A 28 -18.82 -14.40 7.58
N GLN A 29 -19.97 -13.88 7.13
CA GLN A 29 -20.41 -12.52 7.48
C GLN A 29 -20.69 -12.41 8.98
N GLN A 30 -21.45 -13.35 9.56
CA GLN A 30 -21.75 -13.37 10.99
C GLN A 30 -20.45 -13.46 11.83
N GLU A 31 -19.52 -14.34 11.48
CA GLU A 31 -18.23 -14.44 12.16
C GLU A 31 -17.38 -13.16 12.03
N ALA A 32 -17.49 -12.44 10.92
CA ALA A 32 -16.81 -11.16 10.74
C ALA A 32 -17.44 -10.07 11.61
N GLU A 33 -18.76 -10.02 11.70
CA GLU A 33 -19.51 -9.10 12.56
C GLU A 33 -19.23 -9.38 14.05
N GLU A 34 -19.22 -10.64 14.48
CA GLU A 34 -18.85 -11.02 15.84
C GLU A 34 -17.40 -10.64 16.19
N ARG A 35 -16.47 -10.81 15.25
CA ARG A 35 -15.07 -10.37 15.45
C ARG A 35 -14.96 -8.86 15.57
N ARG A 36 -15.73 -8.10 14.79
CA ARG A 36 -15.78 -6.63 14.90
C ARG A 36 -16.38 -6.20 16.24
N ALA A 37 -17.49 -6.81 16.66
CA ALA A 37 -18.10 -6.53 17.95
C ALA A 37 -17.11 -6.76 19.11
N LYS A 38 -16.35 -7.88 19.08
CA LYS A 38 -15.31 -8.16 20.07
C LYS A 38 -14.19 -7.11 20.08
N LEU A 39 -13.81 -6.57 18.92
CA LEU A 39 -12.82 -5.50 18.83
C LEU A 39 -13.36 -4.18 19.39
N ASP A 40 -14.60 -3.84 19.07
CA ASP A 40 -15.25 -2.63 19.59
C ASP A 40 -15.39 -2.70 21.12
N ASP A 41 -15.72 -3.87 21.66
CA ASP A 41 -15.76 -4.09 23.10
C ASP A 41 -14.38 -3.98 23.74
N LEU A 42 -13.32 -4.49 23.10
CA LEU A 42 -11.95 -4.30 23.56
C LEU A 42 -11.57 -2.82 23.60
N ILE A 43 -11.92 -2.04 22.55
CA ILE A 43 -11.63 -0.61 22.50
C ILE A 43 -12.38 0.12 23.62
N LYS A 44 -13.69 -0.12 23.77
CA LYS A 44 -14.50 0.48 24.85
C LYS A 44 -13.96 0.15 26.24
N ASN A 45 -13.57 -1.11 26.48
CA ASN A 45 -13.08 -1.56 27.78
C ASN A 45 -11.62 -1.17 28.05
N SER A 46 -10.86 -0.79 27.02
CA SER A 46 -9.44 -0.44 27.16
C SER A 46 -9.20 0.94 27.78
N GLY A 47 -10.24 1.78 27.88
CA GLY A 47 -10.14 3.14 28.41
C GLY A 47 -9.39 4.12 27.49
N TYR A 48 -9.05 3.72 26.26
CA TYR A 48 -8.45 4.61 25.27
C TYR A 48 -9.53 5.41 24.54
N PRO A 49 -9.26 6.69 24.21
CA PRO A 49 -10.23 7.55 23.55
C PRO A 49 -10.45 7.17 22.08
N ASP A 50 -9.46 6.57 21.43
CA ASP A 50 -9.53 6.12 20.04
C ASP A 50 -8.75 4.81 19.86
N ALA A 51 -9.17 4.02 18.87
CA ALA A 51 -8.53 2.75 18.50
C ALA A 51 -7.06 2.95 18.10
N LYS A 52 -6.75 4.09 17.48
CA LYS A 52 -5.38 4.44 17.08
C LYS A 52 -4.43 4.55 18.27
N SER A 53 -4.86 5.20 19.35
CA SER A 53 -4.04 5.36 20.55
C SER A 53 -3.77 4.00 21.22
N LEU A 54 -4.78 3.13 21.28
CA LEU A 54 -4.60 1.76 21.75
C LEU A 54 -3.57 1.00 20.88
N VAL A 55 -3.66 1.13 19.56
CA VAL A 55 -2.74 0.47 18.62
C VAL A 55 -1.31 1.00 18.77
N GLU A 56 -1.11 2.32 18.90
CA GLU A 56 0.20 2.92 19.12
C GLU A 56 0.85 2.42 20.41
N ASP A 57 0.10 2.35 21.51
CA ASP A 57 0.64 1.85 22.78
C ASP A 57 0.91 0.34 22.76
N LEU A 58 0.10 -0.44 22.04
CA LEU A 58 0.40 -1.85 21.78
C LEU A 58 1.68 -2.00 20.96
N ILE A 59 1.85 -1.21 19.90
CA ILE A 59 3.05 -1.20 19.07
C ILE A 59 4.28 -0.88 19.93
N ASN A 60 4.19 0.14 20.78
CA ASN A 60 5.27 0.56 21.68
C ASN A 60 5.58 -0.52 22.72
N LYS A 61 4.56 -1.06 23.39
CA LYS A 61 4.70 -2.09 24.43
C LYS A 61 5.31 -3.38 23.90
N PHE A 62 4.92 -3.80 22.71
CA PHE A 62 5.41 -5.04 22.09
C PHE A 62 6.61 -4.82 21.15
N GLY A 63 7.09 -3.58 21.01
CA GLY A 63 8.24 -3.25 20.16
C GLY A 63 8.04 -3.61 18.68
N ILE A 64 6.79 -3.57 18.19
CA ILE A 64 6.46 -3.99 16.83
C ILE A 64 6.94 -2.92 15.85
N ARG A 65 7.69 -3.33 14.81
CA ARG A 65 8.05 -2.41 13.72
C ARG A 65 6.94 -2.42 12.68
N VAL A 66 6.16 -1.34 12.62
CA VAL A 66 5.17 -1.16 11.55
C VAL A 66 5.90 -0.77 10.26
N SER A 67 5.83 -1.63 9.25
CA SER A 67 6.31 -1.32 7.90
C SER A 67 5.19 -0.60 7.13
N GLY A 68 5.48 0.57 6.56
CA GLY A 68 4.47 1.37 5.85
C GLY A 68 4.91 2.80 5.55
N ALA A 69 4.01 3.57 4.92
CA ALA A 69 4.25 4.94 4.50
C ALA A 69 4.67 5.88 5.65
N GLU A 70 4.13 5.69 6.86
CA GLU A 70 4.50 6.48 8.04
C GLU A 70 5.94 6.23 8.51
N ALA A 71 6.45 4.99 8.33
CA ALA A 71 7.86 4.69 8.58
C ALA A 71 8.76 5.30 7.49
N ALA A 72 8.27 5.41 6.25
CA ALA A 72 9.01 6.08 5.17
C ALA A 72 9.11 7.60 5.43
N GLU A 73 8.05 8.22 5.91
CA GLU A 73 7.98 9.64 6.27
C GLU A 73 8.94 9.97 7.43
N LYS A 74 8.97 9.12 8.48
CA LYS A 74 9.96 9.22 9.56
C LYS A 74 11.39 8.89 9.13
N SER A 75 11.59 8.11 8.06
CA SER A 75 12.93 7.73 7.58
C SER A 75 13.64 8.78 6.72
N GLY A 76 12.96 9.87 6.33
CA GLY A 76 13.53 10.89 5.45
C GLY A 76 13.95 10.37 4.07
N ARG A 77 13.52 9.16 3.69
CA ARG A 77 13.82 8.57 2.38
C ARG A 77 13.02 9.30 1.32
N LYS A 78 13.71 10.07 0.48
CA LYS A 78 13.11 10.70 -0.70
C LYS A 78 12.42 9.63 -1.56
N PRO A 79 11.24 9.93 -2.12
CA PRO A 79 10.55 9.01 -3.01
C PRO A 79 11.45 8.67 -4.21
N ARG A 80 11.34 7.42 -4.69
CA ARG A 80 12.08 6.98 -5.87
C ARG A 80 11.47 7.66 -7.09
N ILE A 81 12.10 8.74 -7.55
CA ILE A 81 11.70 9.43 -8.79
C ILE A 81 12.19 8.60 -9.98
N GLU A 82 11.29 8.30 -10.91
CA GLU A 82 11.65 7.74 -12.21
C GLU A 82 12.38 8.80 -13.04
N MET A 83 13.55 8.46 -13.57
CA MET A 83 14.35 9.40 -14.33
C MET A 83 13.78 9.52 -15.75
N SER A 84 13.31 10.71 -16.11
CA SER A 84 12.89 11.05 -17.47
C SER A 84 13.91 11.95 -18.17
N ALA A 85 13.87 12.00 -19.51
CA ALA A 85 14.71 12.89 -20.32
C ALA A 85 14.56 14.36 -19.88
N GLN A 86 13.33 14.80 -19.59
CA GLN A 86 13.03 16.15 -19.12
C GLN A 86 13.75 16.48 -17.80
N ILE A 87 13.71 15.58 -16.82
CA ILE A 87 14.36 15.78 -15.51
C ILE A 87 15.89 15.78 -15.69
N ARG A 88 16.43 14.86 -16.49
CA ARG A 88 17.86 14.82 -16.80
C ARG A 88 18.33 16.13 -17.42
N ASP A 89 17.63 16.64 -18.42
CA ASP A 89 18.05 17.82 -19.17
C ASP A 89 17.92 19.10 -18.32
N ALA A 90 16.91 19.18 -17.45
CA ALA A 90 16.82 20.24 -16.45
C ALA A 90 17.97 20.20 -15.42
N ILE A 91 18.36 19.01 -14.95
CA ILE A 91 19.52 18.83 -14.06
C ILE A 91 20.82 19.24 -14.78
N ARG A 92 20.97 18.87 -16.06
CA ARG A 92 22.15 19.27 -16.87
C ARG A 92 22.22 20.77 -17.09
N ALA A 93 21.10 21.42 -17.38
CA ALA A 93 21.06 22.87 -17.52
C ALA A 93 21.50 23.57 -16.22
N ASP A 94 21.03 23.09 -15.07
CA ASP A 94 21.45 23.64 -13.77
C ASP A 94 22.93 23.35 -13.45
N LEU A 95 23.47 22.19 -13.88
CA LEU A 95 24.90 21.88 -13.78
C LEU A 95 25.73 22.80 -14.66
N ALA A 96 25.30 23.07 -15.90
CA ALA A 96 25.95 24.01 -16.82
C ALA A 96 25.92 25.46 -16.28
N ALA A 97 24.88 25.82 -15.52
CA ALA A 97 24.79 27.08 -14.81
C ALA A 97 25.65 27.15 -13.51
N ASN A 98 26.57 26.19 -13.30
CA ASN A 98 27.43 26.09 -12.11
C ASN A 98 26.66 26.06 -10.77
N MET A 99 25.42 25.57 -10.77
CA MET A 99 24.66 25.44 -9.53
C MET A 99 25.23 24.32 -8.64
N LYS A 100 25.35 24.56 -7.34
CA LYS A 100 25.81 23.54 -6.39
C LYS A 100 24.91 22.30 -6.44
N LYS A 101 25.50 21.11 -6.58
CA LYS A 101 24.79 19.81 -6.67
C LYS A 101 23.77 19.57 -5.54
N SER A 102 24.07 20.03 -4.33
CA SER A 102 23.14 19.96 -3.19
C SER A 102 21.88 20.81 -3.39
N LYS A 103 21.99 21.96 -4.06
CA LYS A 103 20.87 22.83 -4.42
C LYS A 103 20.06 22.22 -5.57
N ILE A 104 20.73 21.65 -6.57
CA ILE A 104 20.09 20.90 -7.68
C ILE A 104 19.27 19.71 -7.14
N ALA A 105 19.85 18.91 -6.23
CA ALA A 105 19.16 17.77 -5.63
C ALA A 105 17.93 18.18 -4.79
N LYS A 106 17.94 19.37 -4.20
CA LYS A 106 16.76 19.93 -3.51
C LYS A 106 15.71 20.42 -4.53
N LYS A 107 16.14 21.17 -5.54
CA LYS A 107 15.28 21.76 -6.58
C LYS A 107 14.49 20.70 -7.36
N HIS A 108 15.15 19.60 -7.74
CA HIS A 108 14.54 18.52 -8.53
C HIS A 108 14.03 17.35 -7.68
N PHE A 109 13.98 17.50 -6.36
CA PHE A 109 13.58 16.46 -5.41
C PHE A 109 14.34 15.11 -5.53
N VAL A 110 15.47 15.08 -6.23
CA VAL A 110 16.29 13.87 -6.42
C VAL A 110 17.36 13.70 -5.33
N SER A 111 17.99 12.52 -5.25
CA SER A 111 19.14 12.33 -4.37
C SER A 111 20.41 12.97 -4.96
N TYR A 112 21.38 13.30 -4.11
CA TYR A 112 22.68 13.82 -4.57
C TYR A 112 23.37 12.85 -5.53
N ALA A 113 23.27 11.54 -5.26
CA ALA A 113 23.83 10.50 -6.11
C ALA A 113 23.22 10.51 -7.52
N VAL A 114 21.94 10.85 -7.66
CA VAL A 114 21.28 10.97 -8.96
C VAL A 114 21.86 12.15 -9.76
N VAL A 115 22.10 13.30 -9.12
CA VAL A 115 22.75 14.45 -9.78
C VAL A 115 24.15 14.07 -10.28
N THR A 116 24.94 13.37 -9.47
CA THR A 116 26.28 12.88 -9.86
C THR A 116 26.20 11.88 -11.03
N LYS A 117 25.17 11.04 -11.09
CA LYS A 117 24.96 10.12 -12.21
C LYS A 117 24.59 10.84 -13.51
N VAL A 118 23.78 11.91 -13.43
CA VAL A 118 23.46 12.76 -14.59
C VAL A 118 24.72 13.46 -15.11
N GLU A 119 25.54 14.02 -14.20
CA GLU A 119 26.82 14.64 -14.55
C GLU A 119 27.80 13.64 -15.21
N LYS A 120 27.90 12.42 -14.67
CA LYS A 120 28.73 11.34 -15.25
C LYS A 120 28.15 10.72 -16.52
N GLY A 121 26.99 11.18 -16.97
CA GLY A 121 26.35 10.73 -18.20
C GLY A 121 25.67 9.37 -18.15
N ALA A 122 25.40 8.83 -16.96
CA ALA A 122 24.74 7.53 -16.79
C ALA A 122 23.31 7.48 -17.37
N TYR A 123 22.71 8.65 -17.63
CA TYR A 123 21.35 8.83 -18.15
C TYR A 123 21.32 9.38 -19.58
N ASN A 124 22.44 9.34 -20.32
CA ASN A 124 22.53 9.91 -21.67
C ASN A 124 21.66 9.17 -22.71
N HIS A 125 21.31 7.92 -22.42
CA HIS A 125 20.53 7.04 -23.30
C HIS A 125 19.02 7.25 -23.20
N LEU A 126 18.55 8.03 -22.21
CA LEU A 126 17.15 8.42 -22.06
C LEU A 126 16.71 9.44 -23.12
#